data_AF-A0A350LW28-F1
#
_entry.id   AF-A0A350LW28-F1
#
_cell.length_a   1.000
_cell.length_b   1.000
_cell.length_c   1.000
_cell.angle_alpha   90.00
_cell.angle_beta   90.00
_cell.angle_gamma   90.00
#
_symmetry.space_group_name_H-M   'P 1'
#
loop_
_entity.id
_entity.type
_entity.pdbx_description
1 polymer ?
#
loop_
_entity_poly.entity_id
_entity_poly.type
_entity_poly.pdbx_seq_one_letter_code
_entity_poly.pdbx_strand_id
1 'polypeptide(L)' 'TVKAQIVSQIMAANMADVAQSWVMAPDGSFVREPTPEGEFAFNCHRFFMENPSLSGRGSAGASDVPTLT' A
#
# COMPACT_ATOMS: atom_id res chain seq x y z
N THR A 1 14.37 3.06 -12.98
CA THR A 1 15.50 2.70 -12.09
C THR A 1 14.95 2.03 -10.84
N VAL A 2 15.77 1.28 -10.08
CA VAL A 2 15.35 0.64 -8.81
C VAL A 2 14.74 1.66 -7.84
N LYS A 3 15.29 2.88 -7.78
CA LYS A 3 14.74 3.99 -6.97
C LYS A 3 13.29 4.34 -7.35
N ALA A 4 12.97 4.41 -8.65
CA ALA A 4 11.62 4.69 -9.12
C ALA A 4 10.65 3.55 -8.76
N GLN A 5 11.11 2.30 -8.79
CA GLN A 5 10.31 1.14 -8.41
C GLN A 5 9.98 1.13 -6.91
N ILE A 6 10.97 1.43 -6.06
CA ILE A 6 10.77 1.56 -4.61
C ILE A 6 9.79 2.70 -4.30
N VAL A 7 10.02 3.89 -4.84
CA VAL A 7 9.18 5.06 -4.52
C VAL A 7 7.77 4.89 -5.09
N SER A 8 7.62 4.52 -6.35
CA SER A 8 6.30 4.53 -7.00
C SER A 8 5.40 3.35 -6.62
N GLN A 9 5.94 2.22 -6.18
CA GLN A 9 5.12 1.04 -5.85
C GLN A 9 5.02 0.82 -4.34
N ILE A 10 6.13 0.92 -3.61
CA ILE A 10 6.12 0.67 -2.17
C ILE A 10 5.42 1.82 -1.44
N MET A 11 5.74 3.07 -1.78
CA MET A 11 5.09 4.21 -1.13
C MET A 11 3.63 4.37 -1.56
N ALA A 12 3.29 4.07 -2.82
CA ALA A 12 1.90 4.09 -3.27
C ALA A 12 1.04 3.08 -2.50
N ALA A 13 1.52 1.85 -2.33
CA ALA A 13 0.80 0.86 -1.52
C ALA A 13 0.73 1.25 -0.05
N ASN A 14 1.79 1.84 0.54
CA ASN A 14 1.73 2.34 1.91
C ASN A 14 0.71 3.48 2.08
N MET A 15 0.63 4.40 1.11
CA MET A 15 -0.34 5.51 1.13
C MET A 15 -1.78 5.07 0.89
N ALA A 16 -1.98 3.98 0.14
CA ALA A 16 -3.29 3.41 -0.13
C ALA A 16 -3.81 2.52 1.02
N ASP A 17 -2.99 2.21 2.02
CA ASP A 17 -3.42 1.36 3.15
C ASP A 17 -4.48 2.06 3.98
N VAL A 18 -5.65 1.43 4.07
CA VAL A 18 -6.78 1.86 4.92
C VAL A 18 -7.13 0.83 5.98
N ALA A 19 -6.57 -0.38 5.88
CA ALA A 19 -6.81 -1.46 6.83
C ALA A 19 -5.94 -1.35 8.08
N GLN A 20 -4.72 -0.83 7.94
CA GLN A 20 -3.68 -0.79 8.96
C GLN A 20 -3.08 0.61 9.19
N SER A 21 -3.62 1.65 8.55
CA SER A 21 -3.22 3.05 8.78
C SER A 21 -3.81 3.69 10.04
N TRP A 22 -3.07 4.65 10.59
CA TRP A 22 -3.50 5.53 11.69
C TRP A 22 -3.31 6.98 11.28
N VAL A 23 -4.27 7.82 11.62
CA VAL A 23 -4.19 9.28 11.42
C VAL A 23 -3.82 9.93 12.74
N MET A 24 -2.76 10.73 12.73
CA MET A 24 -2.40 11.58 13.86
C MET A 24 -3.31 12.82 13.86
N ALA A 25 -4.02 13.04 14.95
CA ALA A 25 -4.79 14.25 15.20
C ALA A 25 -3.89 15.40 15.70
N PRO A 26 -4.35 16.66 15.62
CA PRO A 26 -3.55 17.83 16.05
C PRO A 26 -3.14 17.82 17.52
N ASP A 27 -3.83 17.05 18.37
CA ASP A 27 -3.53 16.87 19.79
C ASP A 27 -2.49 15.77 20.07
N GLY A 28 -1.96 15.12 19.02
CA GLY A 28 -1.01 14.03 19.10
C GLY A 28 -1.63 12.66 19.38
N SER A 29 -2.96 12.57 19.46
CA SER A 29 -3.65 11.29 19.50
C SER A 29 -3.62 10.61 18.12
N PHE A 30 -3.74 9.29 18.10
CA PHE A 30 -3.83 8.52 16.87
C PHE A 30 -5.17 7.82 16.82
N VAL A 31 -5.86 7.97 15.68
CA VAL A 31 -7.12 7.29 15.41
C VAL A 31 -6.98 6.40 14.19
N ARG A 32 -7.59 5.22 14.24
CA ARG A 32 -7.75 4.36 13.08
C ARG A 32 -9.18 4.56 12.58
N GLU A 33 -9.33 4.95 11.32
CA GLU A 33 -10.66 5.03 10.71
C GLU A 33 -11.27 3.62 10.68
N PRO A 34 -12.49 3.41 11.20
CA PRO A 34 -13.16 2.13 11.09
C PRO A 34 -13.39 1.80 9.62
N THR A 35 -12.99 0.60 9.20
CA THR A 35 -13.38 0.09 7.88
C THR A 35 -14.89 -0.18 7.88
N PRO A 36 -15.65 0.36 6.93
CA PRO A 36 -17.06 0.04 6.77
C PRO A 36 -17.26 -1.46 6.58
N GLU A 37 -18.25 -2.03 7.27
CA GLU A 37 -18.52 -3.47 7.21
C GLU A 37 -18.97 -3.87 5.79
N GLY A 38 -18.29 -4.86 5.21
CA GLY A 38 -18.55 -5.32 3.84
C GLY A 38 -17.80 -4.57 2.74
N GLU A 39 -17.03 -3.51 3.07
CA GLU A 39 -16.18 -2.82 2.11
C GLU A 39 -14.76 -3.37 2.07
N PHE A 40 -14.11 -3.25 0.90
CA PHE A 40 -12.73 -3.70 0.73
C PHE A 40 -11.75 -2.71 1.38
N ALA A 41 -11.07 -3.15 2.44
CA ALA A 41 -9.93 -2.44 3.01
C ALA A 41 -8.63 -2.88 2.35
N PHE A 42 -7.95 -1.96 1.67
CA PHE A 42 -6.61 -2.22 1.17
C PHE A 42 -5.62 -2.35 2.35
N ASN A 43 -4.81 -3.42 2.32
CA ASN A 43 -3.80 -3.75 3.33
C ASN A 43 -2.46 -3.97 2.60
N CYS A 44 -1.50 -3.07 2.79
CA CYS A 44 -0.25 -3.11 2.05
C CYS A 44 0.62 -4.30 2.45
N HIS A 45 0.60 -4.70 3.73
CA HIS A 45 1.36 -5.85 4.23
C HIS A 45 0.91 -7.16 3.56
N ARG A 46 -0.41 -7.42 3.52
CA ARG A 46 -0.97 -8.58 2.81
C ARG A 46 -0.63 -8.53 1.33
N PHE A 47 -0.77 -7.36 0.70
CA PHE A 47 -0.44 -7.17 -0.70
C PHE A 47 1.02 -7.56 -1.01
N PHE A 48 2.00 -7.16 -0.19
CA PHE A 48 3.40 -7.54 -0.41
C PHE A 48 3.69 -9.02 -0.13
N MET A 49 3.02 -9.61 0.86
CA MET A 49 3.12 -11.05 1.14
C MET A 49 2.59 -11.91 -0.01
N GLU A 50 1.53 -11.46 -0.68
CA GLU A 50 0.92 -12.13 -1.83
C GLU A 50 1.64 -11.81 -3.14
N ASN A 51 2.40 -10.71 -3.20
CA ASN A 51 3.17 -10.27 -4.38
C ASN A 51 4.69 -10.17 -4.12
N PRO A 52 5.35 -11.25 -3.66
CA PRO A 52 6.73 -11.21 -3.16
C PRO A 52 7.81 -10.94 -4.22
N SER A 53 7.47 -10.95 -5.52
CA SER A 53 8.42 -10.77 -6.64
C SER A 53 8.42 -9.38 -7.29
N LEU A 54 7.80 -8.38 -6.66
CA LEU A 54 7.83 -7.00 -7.15
C LEU A 54 9.24 -6.45 -7.37
N SER A 55 10.21 -6.86 -6.53
CA SER A 55 11.62 -6.46 -6.64
C SER A 55 12.44 -7.24 -7.70
N GLY A 56 11.94 -8.38 -8.20
CA GLY A 56 12.72 -9.35 -8.98
C GLY A 56 12.41 -9.43 -10.48
N ARG A 57 11.26 -8.88 -10.93
CA ARG A 57 10.79 -9.02 -12.34
C ARG A 57 11.14 -7.86 -13.27
N GLY A 58 11.82 -6.82 -12.78
CA GLY A 58 12.04 -5.60 -13.55
C GLY A 58 10.72 -4.99 -14.06
N SER A 59 10.77 -4.26 -15.18
CA SER A 59 9.60 -3.63 -15.82
C SER A 59 8.54 -4.61 -16.33
N ALA A 60 8.80 -5.93 -16.32
CA ALA A 60 7.89 -6.95 -16.83
C ALA A 60 6.79 -7.38 -15.83
N GLY A 61 6.94 -7.07 -14.53
CA GLY A 61 5.92 -7.36 -13.51
C GLY A 61 5.15 -6.12 -13.04
N ALA A 62 5.50 -4.94 -13.54
CA ALA A 62 4.87 -3.68 -13.15
C ALA A 62 3.45 -3.51 -13.74
N SER A 63 3.14 -4.21 -14.82
CA SER A 63 1.84 -4.18 -15.51
C SER A 63 0.77 -5.06 -14.84
N ASP A 64 1.18 -6.06 -14.05
CA ASP A 64 0.25 -6.96 -13.32
C ASP A 64 -0.18 -6.39 -11.97
N VAL A 65 0.42 -5.27 -11.58
CA VAL A 65 0.18 -4.62 -10.29
C VAL A 65 -0.85 -3.52 -10.52
N PRO A 66 -1.98 -3.53 -9.79
CA PRO A 66 -2.96 -2.46 -9.90
C PRO A 66 -2.29 -1.10 -9.67
N THR A 67 -2.48 -0.18 -10.61
CA THR A 67 -2.10 1.22 -10.42
C THR A 67 -2.99 1.79 -9.32
N LEU A 68 -2.42 2.17 -8.18
CA LEU A 68 -3.15 2.70 -7.02
C LEU A 68 -3.37 4.22 -7.12
N THR A 69 -3.60 4.75 -8.33
CA THR A 69 -3.90 6.17 -8.58
C THR A 69 -5.22 6.35 -9.30
#